data_AF-A0A4U7E9N1-F1
#
_entry.id   AF-A0A4U7E9N1-F1
#
_cell.length_a   1.000
_cell.length_b   1.000
_cell.length_c   1.000
_cell.angle_alpha   90.00
_cell.angle_beta   90.00
_cell.angle_gamma   90.00
#
_symmetry.space_group_name_H-M   'P 1'
#
loop_
_entity.id
_entity.type
_entity.pdbx_description
1 polymer ?
#
loop_
_entity_poly.entity_id
_entity_poly.type
_entity_poly.pdbx_seq_one_letter_code
_entity_poly.pdbx_strand_id
1 'polypeptide(L)' 'MVGPISESERDAGNRKIRIALLAIVTASPPLLALQLDPSPLQLLAALGGGFLVGLVVVWYLGRLAAEFSGSGRRPRRRR' A
#
# COMPACT_ATOMS: atom_id res chain seq x y z
N MET A 1 -31.04 1.84 4.16
CA MET A 1 -30.06 0.75 4.29
C MET A 1 -28.98 0.98 3.26
N VAL A 2 -27.71 0.99 3.65
CA VAL A 2 -26.60 1.10 2.67
C VAL A 2 -26.50 -0.24 1.94
N GLY A 3 -26.57 -0.24 0.62
CA GLY A 3 -26.38 -1.45 -0.18
C GLY A 3 -24.94 -1.97 -0.04
N PRO A 4 -24.70 -3.28 -0.27
CA PRO A 4 -23.34 -3.82 -0.28
C PRO A 4 -22.50 -3.08 -1.33
N ILE A 5 -21.32 -2.60 -0.92
CA ILE A 5 -20.36 -1.94 -1.82
C ILE A 5 -20.01 -2.87 -2.98
N SER A 6 -20.02 -2.34 -4.20
CA SER A 6 -19.66 -3.11 -5.38
C SER A 6 -18.17 -3.49 -5.38
N GLU A 7 -17.79 -4.62 -5.97
CA GLU A 7 -16.38 -5.06 -5.99
C GLU A 7 -15.49 -4.06 -6.71
N SER A 8 -15.97 -3.46 -7.81
CA SER A 8 -15.23 -2.45 -8.58
C SER A 8 -14.98 -1.18 -7.77
N GLU A 9 -15.97 -0.72 -6.99
CA GLU A 9 -15.84 0.44 -6.13
C GLU A 9 -14.86 0.18 -4.98
N ARG A 10 -14.91 -1.02 -4.39
CA ARG A 10 -13.97 -1.45 -3.36
C ARG A 10 -12.54 -1.53 -3.89
N ASP A 11 -12.34 -2.04 -5.10
CA ASP A 11 -11.03 -2.16 -5.74
C ASP A 11 -10.44 -0.79 -6.12
N ALA A 12 -11.28 0.12 -6.62
CA ALA A 12 -10.88 1.49 -6.89
C ALA A 12 -10.46 2.21 -5.59
N GLY A 13 -11.22 2.02 -4.50
CA GLY A 13 -10.87 2.54 -3.18
C GLY A 13 -9.54 1.99 -2.67
N ASN A 14 -9.36 0.66 -2.73
CA ASN A 14 -8.12 0.00 -2.32
C ASN A 14 -6.91 0.48 -3.15
N ARG A 15 -7.08 0.68 -4.45
CA ARG A 15 -6.02 1.23 -5.31
C ARG A 15 -5.63 2.64 -4.88
N LYS A 16 -6.60 3.52 -4.60
CA LYS A 16 -6.33 4.88 -4.10
C LYS A 16 -5.56 4.86 -2.78
N ILE A 17 -5.98 4.02 -1.83
CA ILE A 17 -5.31 3.88 -0.53
C ILE A 17 -3.88 3.38 -0.70
N ARG A 18 -3.64 2.36 -1.54
CA ARG A 18 -2.28 1.84 -1.81
C ARG A 18 -1.37 2.90 -2.41
N ILE A 19 -1.89 3.71 -3.35
CA ILE A 19 -1.14 4.82 -3.97
C ILE A 19 -0.82 5.89 -2.92
N ALA A 20 -1.80 6.28 -2.10
CA ALA A 20 -1.59 7.27 -1.04
C ALA A 20 -0.54 6.80 -0.02
N LEU A 21 -0.63 5.55 0.43
CA LEU A 21 0.34 4.95 1.35
C LEU A 21 1.75 4.94 0.74
N LEU A 22 1.87 4.47 -0.50
CA LEU A 22 3.14 4.45 -1.22
C LEU A 22 3.73 5.85 -1.34
N ALA A 23 2.92 6.85 -1.70
CA ALA A 23 3.35 8.23 -1.84
C ALA A 23 3.87 8.80 -0.50
N ILE A 24 3.13 8.58 0.59
CA ILE A 24 3.52 9.03 1.93
C ILE A 24 4.86 8.41 2.32
N VAL A 25 4.98 7.08 2.26
CA VAL A 25 6.20 6.37 2.66
C VAL A 25 7.40 6.74 1.77
N THR A 26 7.16 6.98 0.48
CA THR A 26 8.21 7.41 -0.46
C THR A 26 8.71 8.82 -0.17
N ALA A 27 7.80 9.75 0.14
CA ALA A 27 8.12 11.15 0.38
C ALA A 27 8.71 11.41 1.77
N SER A 28 8.39 10.59 2.78
CA SER A 28 8.84 10.85 4.16
C SER A 28 10.37 10.89 4.31
N PRO A 29 11.17 9.90 3.84
CA PRO A 29 12.62 9.94 4.04
C PRO A 29 13.33 11.14 3.41
N PRO A 30 13.09 11.54 2.15
CA PRO A 30 13.73 12.74 1.60
C PRO A 30 13.28 14.03 2.30
N LEU A 31 12.01 14.13 2.73
CA LEU A 31 11.53 15.28 3.52
C LEU A 31 12.22 15.39 4.88
N LEU A 32 12.50 14.26 5.54
CA LEU A 32 13.29 14.24 6.76
C LEU A 32 14.76 14.57 6.49
N ALA A 33 15.33 14.04 5.41
CA ALA A 33 16.72 14.28 5.03
C ALA A 33 16.98 15.77 4.78
N LEU A 34 16.04 16.51 4.19
CA LEU A 34 16.16 17.96 3.95
C LEU A 34 16.41 18.77 5.23
N GLN A 35 16.08 18.24 6.41
CA GLN A 35 16.36 18.90 7.70
C GLN A 35 17.83 18.75 8.14
N LEU A 36 18.65 17.99 7.39
CA LEU A 36 20.03 17.62 7.72
C LEU A 36 21.03 18.07 6.65
N ASP A 37 20.67 19.05 5.81
CA ASP A 37 21.49 19.56 4.69
C ASP A 37 22.08 18.45 3.80
N PRO A 38 21.23 17.60 3.19
CA PRO A 38 21.69 16.42 2.50
C PRO A 38 22.32 16.78 1.16
N SER A 39 23.27 15.95 0.70
CA SER A 39 23.72 16.03 -0.69
C SER A 39 22.64 15.54 -1.67
N PRO A 40 22.67 15.95 -2.95
CA PRO A 40 21.70 15.47 -3.94
C PRO A 40 21.65 13.93 -4.06
N LEU A 41 22.80 13.26 -3.92
CA LEU A 41 22.88 11.80 -3.93
C LEU A 41 22.20 11.18 -2.71
N GLN A 42 22.34 11.77 -1.51
CA GLN A 42 21.64 11.32 -0.31
C GLN A 42 20.13 11.49 -0.44
N LEU A 43 19.67 12.59 -1.04
CA LEU A 43 18.25 12.83 -1.29
C LEU A 43 17.66 11.77 -2.25
N LEU A 44 18.37 11.46 -3.33
CA LEU A 44 17.97 10.40 -4.28
C LEU A 44 17.96 9.02 -3.62
N ALA A 45 18.97 8.72 -2.79
CA ALA A 45 19.02 7.48 -2.03
C ALA A 45 17.86 7.39 -1.01
N ALA A 46 17.53 8.48 -0.33
CA ALA A 46 16.40 8.54 0.60
C ALA A 46 15.06 8.33 -0.11
N LEU A 47 14.87 9.00 -1.26
CA LEU A 47 13.68 8.81 -2.11
C LEU A 47 13.57 7.36 -2.61
N GLY A 48 14.66 6.80 -3.14
CA GLY A 48 14.71 5.42 -3.61
C GLY A 48 14.48 4.40 -2.50
N GLY A 49 15.09 4.62 -1.33
CA GLY A 49 14.89 3.79 -0.13
C GLY A 49 13.46 3.85 0.37
N GLY A 50 12.87 5.04 0.47
CA GLY A 50 11.46 5.22 0.83
C GLY A 50 10.52 4.53 -0.14
N PHE A 51 10.79 4.63 -1.44
CA PHE A 51 10.00 3.94 -2.47
C PHE A 51 10.06 2.42 -2.33
N LEU A 52 11.26 1.85 -2.18
CA LEU A 52 11.44 0.41 -1.98
C LEU A 52 10.70 -0.08 -0.73
N VAL A 53 10.83 0.64 0.39
CA VAL A 53 10.10 0.32 1.63
C VAL A 53 8.59 0.42 1.41
N GLY A 54 8.11 1.47 0.73
CA GLY A 54 6.70 1.64 0.40
C GLY A 54 6.14 0.49 -0.44
N LEU A 55 6.89 0.00 -1.43
CA LEU A 55 6.51 -1.18 -2.22
C LEU A 55 6.41 -2.44 -1.36
N VAL A 56 7.38 -2.68 -0.48
CA VAL A 56 7.36 -3.83 0.45
C VAL A 56 6.13 -3.77 1.35
N VAL A 57 5.80 -2.61 1.90
CA VAL A 57 4.62 -2.42 2.75
C VAL A 57 3.33 -2.69 1.98
N VAL A 58 3.15 -2.09 0.79
CA VAL A 58 1.94 -2.30 -0.03
C VAL A 58 1.81 -3.77 -0.45
N TRP A 59 2.92 -4.42 -0.81
CA TRP A 59 2.95 -5.85 -1.12
C TRP A 59 2.51 -6.70 0.08
N TYR A 60 3.07 -6.42 1.27
CA TYR A 60 2.76 -7.15 2.49
C TYR A 60 1.27 -7.01 2.85
N LEU A 61 0.72 -5.79 2.80
CA LEU A 61 -0.69 -5.56 3.07
C LEU A 61 -1.60 -6.27 2.05
N GLY A 62 -1.20 -6.33 0.78
CA GLY A 62 -1.89 -7.11 -0.23
C GLY A 62 -1.86 -8.61 0.06
N ARG A 63 -0.70 -9.15 0.44
CA ARG A 63 -0.51 -10.55 0.83
C ARG A 63 -1.37 -10.91 2.05
N LEU A 64 -1.38 -10.04 3.05
CA LEU A 64 -2.13 -10.20 4.28
C LEU A 64 -3.65 -10.18 4.02
N ALA A 65 -4.12 -9.23 3.22
CA ALA A 65 -5.53 -9.17 2.82
C ALA A 65 -5.99 -10.44 2.07
N ALA A 66 -5.12 -11.03 1.24
CA ALA A 66 -5.41 -12.28 0.54
C ALA A 66 -5.56 -13.48 1.49
N GLU A 67 -4.78 -13.51 2.58
CA GLU A 67 -4.86 -14.55 3.60
C GLU A 67 -6.20 -14.51 4.36
N PHE A 68 -6.65 -13.32 4.76
CA PHE A 68 -7.93 -13.16 5.45
C PHE A 68 -9.14 -13.39 4.53
N SER A 69 -9.07 -12.96 3.27
CA SER A 69 -10.16 -13.17 2.30
C SER A 69 -10.28 -14.61 1.79
N GLY A 70 -9.20 -15.39 1.83
CA GLY A 70 -9.20 -16.81 1.48
C GLY A 70 -10.03 -17.70 2.41
N SER A 71 -10.22 -17.30 3.68
CA SER A 71 -10.98 -18.07 4.68
C SER A 71 -12.51 -18.05 4.48
N GLY A 72 -13.02 -17.16 3.62
CA GLY A 72 -14.46 -16.98 3.36
C GLY A 72 -15.06 -17.84 2.26
N ARG A 73 -14.25 -18.60 1.49
CA ARG A 73 -14.78 -19.56 0.49
C ARG A 73 -15.31 -20.80 1.21
N ARG A 74 -16.50 -20.67 1.83
CA ARG A 74 -17.30 -21.83 2.25
C ARG A 74 -17.39 -22.80 1.07
N PRO A 75 -17.02 -24.08 1.24
CA PRO A 75 -17.23 -25.06 0.19
C PRO A 75 -18.73 -25.09 -0.08
N ARG A 76 -19.10 -24.73 -1.31
CA ARG A 76 -20.46 -24.87 -1.83
C ARG A 76 -20.73 -26.38 -1.86
N ARG A 77 -21.23 -26.90 -0.73
CA ARG A 77 -21.63 -28.29 -0.55
C ARG A 77 -22.75 -28.54 -1.57
N ARG A 78 -22.37 -29.16 -2.68
CA ARG A 78 -23.29 -29.64 -3.70
C ARG A 78 -23.91 -30.94 -3.17
N ARG A 79 -25.24 -30.90 -3.05
CA ARG A 79 -26.19 -32.01 -2.89
C ARG A 79 -26.17 -32.75 -1.56
#